data_AF-A0A8T6YZF7-F1
#
_entry.id   AF-A0A8T6YZF7-F1
#
_cell.length_a   1.000
_cell.length_b   1.000
_cell.length_c   1.000
_cell.angle_alpha   90.00
_cell.angle_beta   90.00
_cell.angle_gamma   90.00
#
_symmetry.space_group_name_H-M   'P 1'
#
loop_
_entity.id
_entity.type
_entity.pdbx_description
1 polymer ?
#
loop_
_entity_poly.entity_id
_entity_poly.type
_entity_poly.pdbx_seq_one_letter_code
_entity_poly.pdbx_strand_id
1 'polypeptide(L)'
;MKKSILITSLVAVIALAAFKFNLFSVAEVGAENEARNNPTTVLTKSEEVKLSKLDELDKKLINEINTKLPKADSKLATPEVRLLTAFERMQLSVGKFNSASFISEEMQDLLHDAKMIEIAKQSLVDYEHAEKTFGEQQALVRVFSIRLLDELAKAGEPGPLYEATGQVARALNAKLVNGETIEKRRDLDLEDLVYASIATYGDKQVIDSPETVMMELGYYDDFHTDIRKIYANQFGAIINRKKSVDETILIVQKLFKKQS
;
A
#
# COMPACT_ATOMS: atom_id res chain seq x y z
N MET A 1 14.57 -35.34 -44.93
CA MET A 1 13.50 -35.40 -43.92
C MET A 1 13.64 -34.23 -42.97
N LYS A 2 12.90 -33.14 -43.21
CA LYS A 2 12.85 -31.95 -42.35
C LYS A 2 11.47 -31.93 -41.70
N LYS A 3 11.40 -31.99 -40.36
CA LYS A 3 10.14 -31.81 -39.62
C LYS A 3 10.16 -30.40 -39.04
N SER A 4 9.33 -29.54 -39.61
CA SER A 4 8.98 -28.23 -39.05
C SER A 4 7.91 -28.45 -37.98
N ILE A 5 8.17 -27.95 -36.76
CA ILE A 5 7.19 -27.91 -35.68
C ILE A 5 6.50 -26.54 -35.75
N LEU A 6 5.22 -26.54 -36.11
CA LEU A 6 4.34 -25.38 -35.92
C LEU A 6 4.02 -25.27 -34.43
N ILE A 7 4.45 -24.18 -33.81
CA ILE A 7 4.01 -23.74 -32.49
C ILE A 7 2.80 -22.84 -32.71
N THR A 8 1.61 -23.36 -32.43
CA THR A 8 0.38 -22.58 -32.44
C THR A 8 0.30 -21.78 -31.14
N SER A 9 0.48 -20.48 -31.25
CA SER A 9 0.42 -19.51 -30.15
C SER A 9 -1.01 -19.41 -29.63
N LEU A 10 -1.26 -19.90 -28.41
CA LEU A 10 -2.50 -19.64 -27.68
C LEU A 10 -2.36 -18.31 -26.95
N VAL A 11 -2.88 -17.24 -27.55
CA VAL A 11 -2.98 -15.92 -26.90
C VAL A 11 -4.15 -15.98 -25.91
N ALA A 12 -3.85 -16.19 -24.63
CA ALA A 12 -4.81 -15.98 -23.57
C ALA A 12 -4.93 -14.47 -23.31
N VAL A 13 -6.06 -13.89 -23.71
CA VAL A 13 -6.46 -12.52 -23.38
C VAL A 13 -6.79 -12.49 -21.89
N ILE A 14 -5.88 -12.00 -21.06
CA ILE A 14 -6.19 -11.67 -19.66
C ILE A 14 -6.84 -10.28 -19.67
N ALA A 15 -8.15 -10.27 -19.45
CA ALA A 15 -8.88 -9.05 -19.14
C ALA A 15 -8.33 -8.47 -17.83
N LEU A 16 -7.63 -7.34 -17.92
CA LEU A 16 -7.28 -6.50 -16.78
C LEU A 16 -8.56 -6.01 -16.10
N ALA A 17 -8.94 -6.65 -15.00
CA ALA A 17 -9.82 -6.03 -14.02
C ALA A 17 -9.01 -4.93 -13.32
N ALA A 18 -9.09 -3.71 -13.86
CA ALA A 18 -8.71 -2.50 -13.15
C ALA A 18 -9.64 -2.34 -11.94
N PHE A 19 -9.28 -2.96 -10.83
CA PHE A 19 -9.92 -2.75 -9.54
C PHE A 19 -9.49 -1.36 -9.07
N LYS A 20 -10.29 -0.35 -9.43
CA LYS A 20 -10.12 1.03 -8.96
C LYS A 20 -10.24 1.04 -7.44
N PHE A 21 -9.11 1.16 -6.75
CA PHE A 21 -9.04 1.64 -5.38
C PHE A 21 -9.53 3.09 -5.37
N ASN A 22 -10.81 3.25 -5.05
CA ASN A 22 -11.46 4.52 -4.77
C ASN A 22 -12.30 4.35 -3.50
N LEU A 23 -11.65 3.90 -2.44
CA LEU A 23 -12.15 3.93 -1.08
C LEU A 23 -11.29 4.95 -0.35
N PHE A 24 -11.95 5.95 0.25
CA PHE A 24 -11.38 7.06 1.02
C PHE A 24 -10.99 8.33 0.23
N SER A 25 -11.99 9.06 -0.26
CA SER A 25 -11.94 10.52 -0.18
C SER A 25 -12.61 10.94 1.13
N VAL A 26 -11.80 11.33 2.11
CA VAL A 26 -12.25 12.14 3.25
C VAL A 26 -12.71 13.47 2.67
N ALA A 27 -13.98 13.81 2.86
CA ALA A 27 -14.51 15.10 2.49
C ALA A 27 -13.81 16.19 3.33
N GLU A 28 -13.18 17.16 2.66
CA GLU A 28 -12.71 18.40 3.26
C GLU A 28 -13.89 19.13 3.90
N VAL A 29 -13.89 19.24 5.23
CA VAL A 29 -14.82 20.12 5.96
C VAL A 29 -14.19 21.51 5.99
N GLY A 30 -14.67 22.37 5.09
CA GLY A 30 -14.41 23.80 5.14
C GLY A 30 -15.02 24.41 6.40
N ALA A 31 -14.23 25.23 7.09
CA ALA A 31 -14.64 26.00 8.25
C ALA A 31 -15.47 27.21 7.83
N GLU A 32 -16.73 27.27 8.24
CA GLU A 32 -17.47 28.51 8.45
C GLU A 32 -18.17 28.46 9.82
N ASN A 33 -17.89 29.47 10.63
CA ASN A 33 -18.48 29.69 11.94
C ASN A 33 -19.97 30.01 11.80
N GLU A 34 -20.85 29.28 12.50
CA GLU A 34 -22.06 29.87 13.10
C GLU A 34 -22.41 29.20 14.43
N ALA A 35 -22.95 30.03 15.31
CA ALA A 35 -23.07 29.82 16.74
C ALA A 35 -24.18 28.82 17.14
N ARG A 36 -23.93 28.13 18.26
CA ARG A 36 -24.90 27.62 19.25
C ARG A 36 -26.32 27.37 18.75
N ASN A 37 -26.67 26.09 18.58
CA ASN A 37 -27.84 25.45 19.18
C ASN A 37 -27.66 23.92 19.04
N ASN A 38 -27.55 23.18 20.14
CA ASN A 38 -27.56 21.71 20.12
C ASN A 38 -28.96 21.23 19.72
N PRO A 39 -29.17 20.56 18.57
CA PRO A 39 -30.31 19.68 18.44
C PRO A 39 -29.87 18.32 18.95
N THR A 40 -30.33 17.95 20.14
CA THR A 40 -30.38 16.54 20.54
C THR A 40 -31.07 15.79 19.40
N THR A 41 -30.29 15.07 18.60
CA THR A 41 -30.79 14.38 17.41
C THR A 41 -31.58 13.19 17.92
N VAL A 42 -32.90 13.36 18.06
CA VAL A 42 -33.81 12.27 18.39
C VAL A 42 -33.85 11.37 17.16
N LEU A 43 -33.08 10.27 17.21
CA LEU A 43 -33.08 9.26 16.17
C LEU A 43 -34.49 8.70 15.99
N THR A 44 -34.93 8.57 14.75
CA THR A 44 -36.22 7.94 14.50
C THR A 44 -36.11 6.43 14.77
N LYS A 45 -37.18 5.79 15.24
CA LYS A 45 -37.22 4.35 15.56
C LYS A 45 -36.74 3.44 14.41
N SER A 46 -36.77 3.91 13.16
CA SER A 46 -36.24 3.19 11.99
C SER A 46 -34.72 3.28 11.85
N GLU A 47 -34.11 4.36 12.31
CA GLU A 47 -32.66 4.56 12.34
C GLU A 47 -32.03 3.79 13.49
N GLU A 48 -32.69 3.76 14.66
CA GLU A 48 -32.26 2.93 15.81
C GLU A 48 -32.19 1.42 15.46
N VAL A 49 -33.19 0.91 14.72
CA VAL A 49 -33.23 -0.50 14.28
C VAL A 49 -32.21 -0.81 13.18
N LYS A 50 -31.79 0.19 12.39
CA LYS A 50 -30.72 0.02 11.39
C LYS A 50 -29.35 0.03 12.06
N LEU A 51 -29.09 0.96 12.98
CA LEU A 51 -27.86 1.02 13.78
C LEU A 51 -27.65 -0.28 14.57
N SER A 52 -28.69 -0.81 15.22
CA SER A 52 -28.56 -2.06 15.99
C SER A 52 -28.17 -3.26 15.11
N LYS A 53 -28.64 -3.32 13.86
CA LYS A 53 -28.28 -4.39 12.92
C LYS A 53 -26.85 -4.27 12.39
N LEU A 54 -26.34 -3.06 12.22
CA LEU A 54 -24.94 -2.84 11.80
C LEU A 54 -23.99 -3.26 12.92
N ASP A 55 -24.28 -2.87 14.16
CA ASP A 55 -23.51 -3.28 15.34
C ASP A 55 -23.49 -4.80 15.53
N GLU A 56 -24.61 -5.48 15.25
CA GLU A 56 -24.69 -6.94 15.29
C GLU A 56 -23.80 -7.60 14.23
N LEU A 57 -23.77 -7.06 13.00
CA LEU A 57 -22.92 -7.57 11.93
C LEU A 57 -21.44 -7.37 12.24
N ASP A 58 -21.06 -6.23 12.83
CA ASP A 58 -19.70 -5.95 13.27
C ASP A 58 -19.25 -6.90 14.37
N LYS A 59 -20.08 -7.08 15.40
CA LYS A 59 -19.82 -8.06 16.47
C LYS A 59 -19.69 -9.47 15.92
N LYS A 60 -20.52 -9.82 14.93
CA LYS A 60 -20.45 -11.13 14.27
C LYS A 60 -19.12 -11.31 13.52
N LEU A 61 -18.66 -10.31 12.77
CA LEU A 61 -17.37 -10.33 12.09
C LEU A 61 -16.23 -10.56 13.10
N ILE A 62 -16.19 -9.72 14.13
CA ILE A 62 -15.14 -9.77 15.17
C ILE A 62 -15.13 -11.15 15.84
N ASN A 63 -16.30 -11.67 16.22
CA ASN A 63 -16.42 -12.98 16.84
C ASN A 63 -15.99 -14.12 15.91
N GLU A 64 -16.35 -14.07 14.63
CA GLU A 64 -15.94 -15.07 13.64
C GLU A 64 -14.42 -15.10 13.50
N ILE A 65 -13.78 -13.93 13.36
CA ILE A 65 -12.33 -13.83 13.23
C ILE A 65 -11.65 -14.27 14.53
N ASN A 66 -12.09 -13.79 15.69
CA ASN A 66 -11.52 -14.16 16.98
C ASN A 66 -11.61 -15.67 17.28
N THR A 67 -12.69 -16.31 16.84
CA THR A 67 -12.86 -17.77 16.99
C THR A 67 -11.91 -18.53 16.05
N LYS A 68 -11.75 -18.05 14.82
CA LYS A 68 -10.90 -18.72 13.82
C LYS A 68 -9.41 -18.51 14.07
N LEU A 69 -9.03 -17.29 14.43
CA LEU A 69 -7.65 -16.87 14.65
C LEU A 69 -7.63 -15.79 15.74
N PRO A 70 -7.48 -16.15 17.03
CA PRO A 70 -7.43 -15.17 18.12
C PRO A 70 -6.21 -14.24 17.97
N LYS A 71 -6.28 -13.05 18.59
CA LYS A 71 -5.11 -12.17 18.68
C LYS A 71 -3.96 -12.91 19.37
N ALA A 72 -2.74 -12.73 18.88
CA ALA A 72 -1.55 -13.30 19.49
C ALA A 72 -1.31 -12.69 20.89
N ASP A 73 -1.01 -13.53 21.87
CA ASP A 73 -0.68 -13.07 23.23
C ASP A 73 0.66 -12.33 23.23
N SER A 74 0.63 -11.04 23.61
CA SER A 74 1.81 -10.18 23.62
C SER A 74 2.92 -10.62 24.58
N LYS A 75 2.61 -11.48 25.56
CA LYS A 75 3.59 -12.02 26.53
C LYS A 75 4.24 -13.31 26.07
N LEU A 76 3.62 -14.04 25.15
CA LEU A 76 4.04 -15.38 24.75
C LEU A 76 4.51 -15.44 23.29
N ALA A 77 3.93 -14.64 22.42
CA ALA A 77 4.27 -14.63 21.00
C ALA A 77 5.44 -13.70 20.70
N THR A 78 6.30 -14.11 19.77
CA THR A 78 7.35 -13.22 19.25
C THR A 78 6.73 -12.07 18.46
N PRO A 79 7.44 -10.94 18.31
CA PRO A 79 6.97 -9.84 17.49
C PRO A 79 6.56 -10.24 16.07
N GLU A 80 7.30 -11.12 15.42
CA GLU A 80 7.03 -11.61 14.06
C GLU A 80 5.72 -12.41 14.01
N VAL A 81 5.47 -13.26 15.02
CA VAL A 81 4.20 -14.02 15.14
C VAL A 81 3.03 -13.08 15.39
N ARG A 82 3.21 -12.04 16.22
CA ARG A 82 2.18 -11.03 16.47
C ARG A 82 1.83 -10.26 15.20
N LEU A 83 2.84 -9.80 14.45
CA LEU A 83 2.67 -9.11 13.19
C LEU A 83 1.92 -9.99 12.17
N LEU A 84 2.40 -11.21 11.94
CA LEU A 84 1.78 -12.14 11.00
C LEU A 84 0.33 -12.47 11.41
N THR A 85 0.09 -12.71 12.70
CA THR A 85 -1.26 -13.00 13.20
C THR A 85 -2.22 -11.85 12.93
N ALA A 86 -1.81 -10.60 13.19
CA ALA A 86 -2.61 -9.43 12.87
C ALA A 86 -2.89 -9.35 11.35
N PHE A 87 -1.88 -9.58 10.51
CA PHE A 87 -2.01 -9.57 9.05
C PHE A 87 -2.96 -10.65 8.52
N GLU A 88 -2.89 -11.87 9.05
CA GLU A 88 -3.81 -12.95 8.72
C GLU A 88 -5.24 -12.63 9.18
N ARG A 89 -5.42 -12.02 10.36
CA ARG A 89 -6.73 -11.55 10.83
C ARG A 89 -7.32 -10.49 9.92
N MET A 90 -6.52 -9.53 9.47
CA MET A 90 -6.96 -8.54 8.48
C MET A 90 -7.32 -9.18 7.15
N GLN A 91 -6.53 -10.14 6.67
CA GLN A 91 -6.85 -10.90 5.46
C GLN A 91 -8.18 -11.66 5.58
N LEU A 92 -8.48 -12.21 6.76
CA LEU A 92 -9.75 -12.89 7.02
C LEU A 92 -10.97 -11.95 7.05
N SER A 93 -10.75 -10.64 7.20
CA SER A 93 -11.82 -9.64 7.15
C SER A 93 -12.11 -9.15 5.73
N VAL A 94 -11.16 -9.26 4.79
CA VAL A 94 -11.31 -8.76 3.42
C VAL A 94 -12.58 -9.31 2.75
N GLY A 95 -13.36 -8.41 2.14
CA GLY A 95 -14.62 -8.75 1.46
C GLY A 95 -15.82 -8.93 2.39
N LYS A 96 -15.63 -8.80 3.72
CA LYS A 96 -16.73 -8.83 4.69
C LYS A 96 -17.27 -7.43 4.99
N PHE A 97 -18.51 -7.39 5.48
CA PHE A 97 -19.16 -6.16 5.94
C PHE A 97 -18.28 -5.47 7.00
N ASN A 98 -18.09 -4.15 6.87
CA ASN A 98 -17.24 -3.31 7.73
C ASN A 98 -15.77 -3.75 7.92
N SER A 99 -15.22 -4.51 6.96
CA SER A 99 -13.82 -4.93 6.97
C SER A 99 -12.82 -3.79 7.07
N ALA A 100 -13.11 -2.62 6.49
CA ALA A 100 -12.24 -1.45 6.56
C ALA A 100 -12.04 -0.95 8.00
N SER A 101 -13.11 -0.88 8.79
CA SER A 101 -13.03 -0.48 10.21
C SER A 101 -12.23 -1.50 11.02
N PHE A 102 -12.51 -2.79 10.83
CA PHE A 102 -11.75 -3.86 11.49
C PHE A 102 -10.25 -3.79 11.17
N ILE A 103 -9.90 -3.59 9.90
CA ILE A 103 -8.49 -3.47 9.48
C ILE A 103 -7.85 -2.24 10.11
N SER A 104 -8.57 -1.11 10.14
CA SER A 104 -8.07 0.10 10.80
C SER A 104 -7.77 -0.17 12.28
N GLU A 105 -8.65 -0.87 13.00
CA GLU A 105 -8.43 -1.22 14.41
C GLU A 105 -7.19 -2.11 14.60
N GLU A 106 -7.06 -3.19 13.82
CA GLU A 106 -5.88 -4.06 13.88
C GLU A 106 -4.58 -3.33 13.51
N MET A 107 -4.63 -2.38 12.57
CA MET A 107 -3.47 -1.54 12.20
C MET A 107 -3.07 -0.61 13.34
N GLN A 108 -4.03 0.01 14.03
CA GLN A 108 -3.72 0.94 15.13
C GLN A 108 -2.92 0.27 16.25
N ASP A 109 -3.20 -1.00 16.57
CA ASP A 109 -2.42 -1.75 17.56
C ASP A 109 -0.94 -1.91 17.15
N LEU A 110 -0.67 -2.03 15.85
CA LEU A 110 0.68 -2.22 15.30
C LEU A 110 1.44 -0.89 15.14
N LEU A 111 0.75 0.20 14.80
CA LEU A 111 1.36 1.51 14.57
C LEU A 111 2.07 2.06 15.81
N HIS A 112 1.58 1.72 17.00
CA HIS A 112 2.17 2.18 18.27
C HIS A 112 3.34 1.31 18.77
N ASP A 113 3.71 0.25 18.04
CA ASP A 113 4.81 -0.66 18.39
C ASP A 113 5.96 -0.49 17.40
N ALA A 114 6.98 0.28 17.77
CA ALA A 114 8.15 0.56 16.93
C ALA A 114 8.86 -0.72 16.43
N LYS A 115 8.76 -1.83 17.19
CA LYS A 115 9.33 -3.11 16.77
C LYS A 115 8.55 -3.71 15.59
N MET A 116 7.22 -3.52 15.54
CA MET A 116 6.38 -3.97 14.42
C MET A 116 6.68 -3.19 13.15
N ILE A 117 6.88 -1.87 13.26
CA ILE A 117 7.29 -1.02 12.13
C ILE A 117 8.62 -1.50 11.56
N GLU A 118 9.60 -1.80 12.42
CA GLU A 118 10.91 -2.26 11.97
C GLU A 118 10.85 -3.63 11.30
N ILE A 119 10.07 -4.57 11.84
CA ILE A 119 9.88 -5.89 11.21
C ILE A 119 9.17 -5.74 9.86
N ALA A 120 8.16 -4.87 9.78
CA ALA A 120 7.46 -4.58 8.53
C ALA A 120 8.41 -4.03 7.47
N LYS A 121 9.25 -3.05 7.81
CA LYS A 121 10.31 -2.54 6.93
C LYS A 121 11.27 -3.66 6.49
N GLN A 122 11.80 -4.44 7.43
CA GLN A 122 12.76 -5.48 7.14
C GLN A 122 12.18 -6.55 6.19
N SER A 123 10.90 -6.88 6.35
CA SER A 123 10.20 -7.84 5.48
C SER A 123 10.07 -7.37 4.02
N LEU A 124 10.12 -6.06 3.78
CA LEU A 124 10.07 -5.46 2.45
C LEU A 124 11.44 -5.38 1.81
N VAL A 125 12.43 -4.95 2.59
CA VAL A 125 13.79 -4.66 2.10
C VAL A 125 14.56 -5.96 1.84
N ASP A 126 14.50 -6.91 2.77
CA ASP A 126 15.24 -8.16 2.73
C ASP A 126 14.30 -9.35 2.45
N TYR A 127 14.24 -9.71 1.17
CA TYR A 127 13.39 -10.80 0.70
C TYR A 127 13.78 -12.16 1.27
N GLU A 128 15.09 -12.44 1.42
CA GLU A 128 15.56 -13.73 1.95
C GLU A 128 15.20 -13.85 3.43
N HIS A 129 15.34 -12.75 4.18
CA HIS A 129 14.86 -12.68 5.56
C HIS A 129 13.35 -12.89 5.63
N ALA A 130 12.56 -12.25 4.78
CA ALA A 130 11.11 -12.42 4.77
C ALA A 130 10.71 -13.87 4.49
N GLU A 131 11.35 -14.54 3.52
CA GLU A 131 11.11 -15.96 3.25
C GLU A 131 11.49 -16.85 4.44
N LYS A 132 12.64 -16.59 5.07
CA LYS A 132 13.10 -17.37 6.23
C LYS A 132 12.18 -17.20 7.44
N THR A 133 11.69 -15.98 7.67
CA THR A 133 10.91 -15.62 8.86
C THR A 133 9.44 -15.99 8.70
N PHE A 134 8.85 -15.76 7.53
CA PHE A 134 7.41 -15.89 7.31
C PHE A 134 7.01 -17.02 6.35
N GLY A 135 7.98 -17.69 5.72
CA GLY A 135 7.73 -18.84 4.85
C GLY A 135 6.77 -18.51 3.71
N GLU A 136 5.70 -19.31 3.57
CA GLU A 136 4.69 -19.11 2.53
C GLU A 136 3.91 -17.80 2.69
N GLN A 137 3.80 -17.28 3.92
CA GLN A 137 3.06 -16.04 4.22
C GLN A 137 3.84 -14.77 3.93
N GLN A 138 5.09 -14.86 3.46
CA GLN A 138 5.92 -13.70 3.16
C GLN A 138 5.22 -12.66 2.25
N ALA A 139 4.42 -13.10 1.27
CA ALA A 139 3.76 -12.20 0.33
C ALA A 139 2.66 -11.39 1.03
N LEU A 140 1.88 -12.06 1.89
CA LEU A 140 0.89 -11.41 2.74
C LEU A 140 1.56 -10.36 3.62
N VAL A 141 2.69 -10.73 4.24
CA VAL A 141 3.43 -9.85 5.12
C VAL A 141 3.92 -8.61 4.40
N ARG A 142 4.46 -8.73 3.19
CA ARG A 142 4.87 -7.56 2.41
C ARG A 142 3.70 -6.64 2.09
N VAL A 143 2.59 -7.17 1.57
CA VAL A 143 1.41 -6.36 1.23
C VAL A 143 0.90 -5.57 2.45
N PHE A 144 0.73 -6.22 3.59
CA PHE A 144 0.27 -5.54 4.79
C PHE A 144 1.34 -4.68 5.47
N SER A 145 2.63 -4.94 5.25
CA SER A 145 3.72 -4.06 5.68
C SER A 145 3.70 -2.74 4.92
N ILE A 146 3.49 -2.76 3.60
CA ILE A 146 3.31 -1.52 2.81
C ILE A 146 2.13 -0.74 3.35
N ARG A 147 1.00 -1.41 3.60
CA ARG A 147 -0.19 -0.77 4.18
C ARG A 147 0.07 -0.19 5.56
N LEU A 148 0.81 -0.89 6.42
CA LEU A 148 1.16 -0.41 7.75
C LEU A 148 2.02 0.87 7.68
N LEU A 149 3.02 0.90 6.78
CA LEU A 149 3.87 2.08 6.58
C LEU A 149 3.10 3.25 5.96
N ASP A 150 2.13 2.98 5.06
CA ASP A 150 1.23 3.99 4.50
C ASP A 150 0.31 4.59 5.58
N GLU A 151 -0.28 3.78 6.45
CA GLU A 151 -1.07 4.29 7.57
C GLU A 151 -0.23 5.08 8.58
N LEU A 152 1.02 4.67 8.82
CA LEU A 152 1.96 5.44 9.64
C LEU A 152 2.27 6.81 9.02
N ALA A 153 2.45 6.85 7.70
CA ALA A 153 2.67 8.08 6.97
C ALA A 153 1.46 9.04 7.05
N LYS A 154 0.23 8.50 6.93
CA LYS A 154 -1.02 9.26 7.12
C LYS A 154 -1.19 9.77 8.55
N ALA A 155 -0.63 9.08 9.53
CA ALA A 155 -0.58 9.53 10.93
C ALA A 155 0.46 10.65 11.17
N GLY A 156 1.21 11.06 10.15
CA GLY A 156 2.19 12.15 10.22
C GLY A 156 3.65 11.70 10.31
N GLU A 157 3.92 10.40 10.21
CA GLU A 157 5.27 9.83 10.29
C GLU A 157 5.67 9.12 8.99
N PRO A 158 5.93 9.85 7.88
CA PRO A 158 6.19 9.23 6.58
C PRO A 158 7.61 8.66 6.42
N GLY A 159 8.54 8.99 7.33
CA GLY A 159 9.95 8.61 7.23
C GLY A 159 10.18 7.11 6.99
N PRO A 160 9.59 6.21 7.80
CA PRO A 160 9.69 4.77 7.60
C PRO A 160 9.25 4.28 6.20
N LEU A 161 8.20 4.87 5.64
CA LEU A 161 7.71 4.56 4.30
C LEU A 161 8.73 4.97 3.24
N TYR A 162 9.25 6.20 3.30
CA TYR A 162 10.24 6.70 2.33
C TYR A 162 11.54 5.91 2.39
N GLU A 163 11.99 5.59 3.60
CA GLU A 163 13.20 4.80 3.81
C GLU A 163 13.05 3.40 3.19
N ALA A 164 11.92 2.73 3.42
CA ALA A 164 11.62 1.43 2.81
C ALA A 164 11.57 1.52 1.28
N THR A 165 10.87 2.52 0.73
CA THR A 165 10.79 2.76 -0.72
C THR A 165 12.18 2.88 -1.35
N GLY A 166 13.04 3.74 -0.80
CA GLY A 166 14.39 3.94 -1.33
C GLY A 166 15.29 2.70 -1.16
N GLN A 167 15.17 1.97 -0.05
CA GLN A 167 15.94 0.75 0.18
C GLN A 167 15.52 -0.38 -0.76
N VAL A 168 14.21 -0.58 -0.97
CA VAL A 168 13.69 -1.57 -1.93
C VAL A 168 14.13 -1.21 -3.36
N ALA A 169 14.01 0.07 -3.76
CA ALA A 169 14.46 0.53 -5.07
C ALA A 169 15.94 0.22 -5.31
N ARG A 170 16.81 0.53 -4.35
CA ARG A 170 18.25 0.23 -4.44
C ARG A 170 18.55 -1.27 -4.48
N ALA A 171 17.86 -2.07 -3.67
CA ALA A 171 18.05 -3.52 -3.65
C ALA A 171 17.67 -4.17 -4.98
N LEU A 172 16.51 -3.79 -5.56
CA LEU A 172 16.07 -4.30 -6.86
C LEU A 172 16.96 -3.77 -8.00
N ASN A 173 17.40 -2.52 -7.92
CA ASN A 173 18.34 -1.95 -8.87
C ASN A 173 19.65 -2.73 -8.92
N ALA A 174 20.25 -3.04 -7.75
CA ALA A 174 21.49 -3.80 -7.66
C ALA A 174 21.39 -5.16 -8.35
N LYS A 175 20.28 -5.89 -8.13
CA LYS A 175 19.98 -7.16 -8.81
C LYS A 175 19.91 -7.00 -10.33
N LEU A 176 19.12 -6.03 -10.80
CA LEU A 176 18.96 -5.80 -12.24
C LEU A 176 20.26 -5.39 -12.93
N VAL A 177 21.09 -4.57 -12.29
CA VAL A 177 22.41 -4.18 -12.81
C VAL A 177 23.34 -5.40 -12.94
N ASN A 178 23.21 -6.38 -12.04
CA ASN A 178 23.94 -7.66 -12.11
C ASN A 178 23.32 -8.67 -13.09
N GLY A 179 22.23 -8.32 -13.78
CA GLY A 179 21.51 -9.22 -14.69
C GLY A 179 20.65 -10.27 -14.00
N GLU A 180 20.38 -10.10 -12.70
CA GLU A 180 19.50 -10.97 -11.93
C GLU A 180 18.03 -10.61 -12.16
N THR A 181 17.14 -11.58 -11.99
CA THR A 181 15.68 -11.37 -12.11
C THR A 181 15.07 -10.95 -10.79
N ILE A 182 14.08 -10.06 -10.84
CA ILE A 182 13.28 -9.70 -9.67
C ILE A 182 12.44 -10.89 -9.20
N GLU A 183 12.51 -11.22 -7.91
CA GLU A 183 11.75 -12.33 -7.33
C GLU A 183 10.27 -11.96 -7.07
N LYS A 184 9.39 -12.96 -7.18
CA LYS A 184 8.02 -12.98 -6.63
C LYS A 184 7.28 -11.63 -6.59
N ARG A 185 7.26 -10.95 -7.74
CA ARG A 185 6.56 -9.68 -7.95
C ARG A 185 7.00 -8.52 -7.05
N ARG A 186 8.26 -8.49 -6.62
CA ARG A 186 8.81 -7.35 -5.85
C ARG A 186 8.85 -6.03 -6.63
N ASP A 187 8.73 -6.09 -7.95
CA ASP A 187 8.46 -4.94 -8.80
C ASP A 187 7.12 -4.27 -8.43
N LEU A 188 6.08 -5.07 -8.18
CA LEU A 188 4.79 -4.57 -7.70
C LEU A 188 4.87 -4.00 -6.28
N ASP A 189 5.64 -4.65 -5.39
CA ASP A 189 5.84 -4.10 -4.04
C ASP A 189 6.47 -2.70 -4.11
N LEU A 190 7.43 -2.49 -5.03
CA LEU A 190 8.01 -1.16 -5.27
C LEU A 190 7.01 -0.20 -5.91
N GLU A 191 6.17 -0.64 -6.85
CA GLU A 191 5.09 0.18 -7.42
C GLU A 191 4.17 0.72 -6.33
N ASP A 192 3.71 -0.16 -5.43
CA ASP A 192 2.81 0.19 -4.32
C ASP A 192 3.51 1.12 -3.30
N LEU A 193 4.78 0.85 -2.99
CA LEU A 193 5.59 1.69 -2.11
C LEU A 193 5.79 3.11 -2.68
N VAL A 194 6.17 3.22 -3.95
CA VAL A 194 6.35 4.52 -4.61
C VAL A 194 5.01 5.26 -4.68
N TYR A 195 3.93 4.58 -5.05
CA TYR A 195 2.60 5.18 -5.09
C TYR A 195 2.17 5.73 -3.72
N ALA A 196 2.25 4.91 -2.66
CA ALA A 196 1.92 5.32 -1.31
C ALA A 196 2.79 6.49 -0.86
N SER A 197 4.09 6.44 -1.18
CA SER A 197 5.04 7.49 -0.80
C SER A 197 4.82 8.82 -1.52
N ILE A 198 4.36 8.82 -2.78
CA ILE A 198 4.01 10.09 -3.46
C ILE A 198 2.70 10.64 -2.90
N ALA A 199 1.75 9.77 -2.52
CA ALA A 199 0.44 10.16 -2.01
C ALA A 199 0.47 10.87 -0.64
N THR A 200 1.59 10.81 0.09
CA THR A 200 1.82 11.61 1.30
C THR A 200 2.05 13.10 0.98
N TYR A 201 2.43 13.42 -0.25
CA TYR A 201 2.60 14.79 -0.72
C TYR A 201 1.31 15.30 -1.37
N GLY A 202 1.05 16.60 -1.24
CA GLY A 202 -0.04 17.22 -2.00
C GLY A 202 0.26 17.26 -3.49
N ASP A 203 -0.75 17.03 -4.35
CA ASP A 203 -0.60 17.01 -5.82
C ASP A 203 0.15 18.25 -6.35
N LYS A 204 -0.07 19.42 -5.76
CA LYS A 204 0.63 20.66 -6.15
C LYS A 204 2.14 20.56 -5.95
N GLN A 205 2.59 19.99 -4.83
CA GLN A 205 4.02 19.83 -4.55
C GLN A 205 4.66 18.83 -5.51
N VAL A 206 3.95 17.74 -5.83
CA VAL A 206 4.40 16.73 -6.81
C VAL A 206 4.57 17.34 -8.20
N ILE A 207 3.74 18.32 -8.58
CA ILE A 207 3.78 18.96 -9.90
C ILE A 207 4.79 20.11 -9.95
N ASP A 208 4.86 20.93 -8.90
CA ASP A 208 5.70 22.14 -8.89
C ASP A 208 7.17 21.83 -8.55
N SER A 209 7.42 20.78 -7.76
CA SER A 209 8.77 20.38 -7.31
C SER A 209 8.99 18.84 -7.38
N PRO A 210 8.73 18.19 -8.53
CA PRO A 210 8.82 16.73 -8.67
C PRO A 210 10.22 16.18 -8.35
N GLU A 211 11.29 16.88 -8.71
CA GLU A 211 12.66 16.41 -8.49
C GLU A 211 12.98 16.27 -6.98
N THR A 212 12.47 17.21 -6.16
CA THR A 212 12.61 17.13 -4.70
C THR A 212 11.89 15.92 -4.14
N VAL A 213 10.66 15.66 -4.61
CA VAL A 213 9.89 14.47 -4.20
C VAL A 213 10.63 13.20 -4.63
N MET A 214 11.11 13.12 -5.87
CA MET A 214 11.88 11.98 -6.37
C MET A 214 13.11 11.69 -5.49
N MET A 215 13.85 12.72 -5.10
CA MET A 215 15.03 12.60 -4.25
C MET A 215 14.69 12.09 -2.85
N GLU A 216 13.65 12.63 -2.21
CA GLU A 216 13.15 12.16 -0.89
C GLU A 216 12.75 10.68 -0.94
N LEU A 217 12.15 10.25 -2.06
CA LEU A 217 11.74 8.85 -2.28
C LEU A 217 12.88 7.95 -2.76
N GLY A 218 14.12 8.42 -2.73
CA GLY A 218 15.32 7.64 -3.03
C GLY A 218 15.51 7.29 -4.50
N TYR A 219 14.94 8.06 -5.43
CA TYR A 219 15.19 7.91 -6.86
C TYR A 219 16.58 8.44 -7.26
N TYR A 220 17.25 7.72 -8.18
CA TYR A 220 18.48 8.15 -8.82
C TYR A 220 18.43 7.92 -10.34
N ASP A 221 19.04 8.81 -11.11
CA ASP A 221 19.02 8.76 -12.59
C ASP A 221 19.82 7.61 -13.20
N ASP A 222 20.76 7.05 -12.44
CA ASP A 222 21.59 5.91 -12.82
C ASP A 222 20.91 4.55 -12.57
N PHE A 223 19.71 4.54 -12.00
CA PHE A 223 18.93 3.32 -11.83
C PHE A 223 18.67 2.59 -13.16
N HIS A 224 18.57 1.26 -13.07
CA HIS A 224 18.17 0.39 -14.16
C HIS A 224 16.84 0.87 -14.74
N THR A 225 16.70 0.75 -16.06
CA THR A 225 15.55 1.28 -16.80
C THR A 225 14.22 0.82 -16.24
N ASP A 226 14.13 -0.42 -15.74
CA ASP A 226 12.88 -0.96 -15.19
C ASP A 226 12.50 -0.35 -13.83
N ILE A 227 13.47 -0.01 -12.97
CA ILE A 227 13.21 0.74 -11.74
C ILE A 227 12.77 2.16 -12.08
N ARG A 228 13.44 2.81 -13.03
CA ARG A 228 13.08 4.16 -13.47
C ARG A 228 11.66 4.22 -14.05
N LYS A 229 11.24 3.18 -14.79
CA LYS A 229 9.87 3.07 -15.29
C LYS A 229 8.84 2.98 -14.17
N ILE A 230 9.13 2.27 -13.08
CA ILE A 230 8.21 2.21 -11.92
C ILE A 230 7.97 3.60 -11.37
N TYR A 231 9.01 4.37 -11.08
CA TYR A 231 8.87 5.76 -10.63
C TYR A 231 8.13 6.62 -11.67
N ALA A 232 8.52 6.55 -12.94
CA ALA A 232 7.88 7.32 -14.01
C ALA A 232 6.36 7.04 -14.12
N ASN A 233 5.97 5.77 -14.00
CA ASN A 233 4.56 5.37 -14.05
C ASN A 233 3.77 5.93 -12.86
N GLN A 234 4.33 5.85 -11.65
CA GLN A 234 3.62 6.34 -10.45
C GLN A 234 3.52 7.87 -10.42
N PHE A 235 4.59 8.59 -10.77
CA PHE A 235 4.53 10.05 -10.95
C PHE A 235 3.53 10.44 -12.04
N GLY A 236 3.55 9.75 -13.18
CA GLY A 236 2.60 9.99 -14.26
C GLY A 236 1.15 9.79 -13.82
N ALA A 237 0.85 8.72 -13.07
CA ALA A 237 -0.48 8.44 -12.57
C ALA A 237 -1.03 9.56 -11.66
N ILE A 238 -0.16 10.18 -10.86
CA ILE A 238 -0.55 11.24 -9.92
C ILE A 238 -0.66 12.59 -10.64
N ILE A 239 0.30 12.94 -11.51
CA ILE A 239 0.27 14.19 -12.29
C ILE A 239 -0.98 14.25 -13.19
N ASN A 240 -1.36 13.12 -13.80
CA ASN A 240 -2.54 13.02 -14.66
C ASN A 240 -3.88 13.30 -13.93
N ARG A 241 -3.89 13.39 -12.60
CA ARG A 241 -5.07 13.83 -11.83
C ARG A 241 -5.36 15.32 -11.99
N LYS A 242 -4.35 16.11 -12.34
CA LYS A 242 -4.42 17.58 -12.42
C LYS A 242 -4.00 18.15 -13.78
N LYS A 243 -3.40 17.34 -14.64
CA LYS A 243 -2.89 17.72 -15.97
C LYS A 243 -3.52 16.84 -17.04
N SER A 244 -3.51 17.33 -18.28
CA SER A 244 -3.88 16.50 -19.42
C SER A 244 -2.87 15.36 -19.66
N VAL A 245 -3.27 14.37 -20.46
CA VAL A 245 -2.40 13.24 -20.82
C VAL A 245 -1.13 13.73 -21.52
N ASP A 246 -1.25 14.65 -22.48
CA ASP A 246 -0.11 15.17 -23.23
C ASP A 246 0.86 15.96 -22.34
N GLU A 247 0.34 16.82 -21.45
CA GLU A 247 1.16 17.52 -20.47
C GLU A 247 1.87 16.55 -19.52
N THR A 248 1.17 15.52 -19.06
CA THR A 248 1.74 14.50 -18.17
C THR A 248 2.89 13.77 -18.85
N ILE A 249 2.70 13.36 -20.11
CA ILE A 249 3.75 12.69 -20.91
C ILE A 249 4.98 13.59 -21.02
N LEU A 250 4.81 14.87 -21.34
CA LEU A 250 5.92 15.81 -21.47
C LEU A 250 6.68 16.01 -20.14
N ILE A 251 5.95 16.14 -19.03
CA ILE A 251 6.55 16.29 -17.69
C ILE A 251 7.34 15.04 -17.32
N VAL A 252 6.73 13.85 -17.41
CA VAL A 252 7.37 12.58 -17.08
C VAL A 252 8.58 12.32 -17.98
N GLN A 253 8.46 12.57 -19.29
CA GLN A 253 9.60 12.44 -20.20
C GLN A 253 10.75 13.38 -19.83
N LYS A 254 10.46 14.61 -19.41
CA LYS A 254 11.48 15.56 -18.96
C LYS A 254 12.17 15.08 -17.68
N LEU A 255 11.40 14.62 -16.70
CA LEU A 255 11.90 14.17 -15.39
C LEU A 255 12.75 12.90 -15.50
N PHE A 256 12.32 11.95 -16.32
CA PHE A 256 12.96 10.64 -16.46
C PHE A 256 13.74 10.52 -17.78
N LYS A 257 14.14 11.63 -18.40
CA LYS A 257 15.17 11.61 -19.46
C LYS A 257 16.50 11.38 -18.76
N LYS A 258 17.23 10.33 -19.15
CA LYS A 258 18.56 10.07 -18.58
C LYS A 258 19.43 11.32 -18.78
N GLN A 259 19.82 11.99 -17.70
CA GLN A 259 20.78 13.07 -17.78
C GLN A 259 22.13 12.43 -18.12
N SER A 260 22.61 12.70 -19.33
CA SER A 260 23.88 12.20 -19.88
C SER A 260 25.07 12.94 -19.28
#